data_AF-A0AAV3T8R2-F1
#
_entry.id   AF-A0AAV3T8R2-F1
#
_cell.length_a   1.000
_cell.length_b   1.000
_cell.length_c   1.000
_cell.angle_alpha   90.00
_cell.angle_beta   90.00
_cell.angle_gamma   90.00
#
_symmetry.space_group_name_H-M   'P 1'
#
loop_
_entity.id
_entity.type
_entity.pdbx_description
1 polymer ?
#
loop_
_entity_poly.entity_id
_entity_poly.type
_entity_poly.pdbx_seq_one_letter_code
_entity_poly.pdbx_strand_id
1 'polypeptide(L)'
;MTGRKTTIHTDDETDRWRWVCPRGHRSWEPTNNHFWCAKCARRWAQDAEMDPEFRELRNKRTGETKRRDEIRLVTPAGPYEHREESV
;
A
#
# COMPACT_ATOMS: atom_id res chain seq x y z
N MET A 1 -20.21 3.61 11.56
CA MET A 1 -19.12 2.95 12.32
C MET A 1 -17.82 3.23 11.60
N THR A 2 -17.11 4.28 11.99
CA THR A 2 -15.86 4.70 11.33
C THR A 2 -14.77 3.69 11.70
N GLY A 3 -14.60 2.67 10.87
CA GLY A 3 -13.55 1.67 11.04
C GLY A 3 -12.19 2.37 11.15
N ARG A 4 -11.41 2.01 12.19
CA ARG A 4 -10.08 2.57 12.42
C ARG A 4 -9.22 2.38 11.17
N LYS A 5 -8.97 3.46 10.43
CA LYS A 5 -8.01 3.43 9.32
C LYS A 5 -6.61 3.21 9.89
N THR A 6 -5.89 2.26 9.31
CA THR A 6 -4.51 1.97 9.69
C THR A 6 -3.61 3.01 9.07
N THR A 7 -3.00 3.84 9.91
CA THR A 7 -2.06 4.85 9.43
C THR A 7 -0.72 4.18 9.19
N ILE A 8 -0.17 4.33 7.98
CA ILE A 8 1.15 3.83 7.60
C ILE A 8 2.01 5.03 7.29
N HIS A 9 3.07 5.20 8.07
CA HIS A 9 4.09 6.21 7.83
C HIS A 9 5.06 5.67 6.78
N THR A 10 5.02 6.23 5.57
CA THR A 10 5.91 5.80 4.47
C THR A 10 7.35 6.30 4.63
N ASP A 11 7.55 7.32 5.48
CA ASP A 11 8.85 7.82 5.94
C ASP A 11 9.49 6.89 6.98
N ASP A 12 8.67 6.25 7.82
CA ASP A 12 9.16 5.33 8.84
C ASP A 12 9.47 3.98 8.20
N GLU A 13 10.76 3.66 8.08
CA GLU A 13 11.22 2.40 7.48
C GLU A 13 10.65 1.18 8.23
N THR A 14 10.47 1.27 9.55
CA THR A 14 9.96 0.16 10.36
C THR A 14 8.50 -0.11 10.07
N ASP A 15 7.68 0.94 9.99
CA ASP A 15 6.26 0.82 9.70
C ASP A 15 6.02 0.43 8.24
N ARG A 16 6.76 1.04 7.30
CA ARG A 16 6.73 0.66 5.90
C ARG A 16 7.08 -0.81 5.68
N TRP A 17 8.08 -1.35 6.39
CA TRP A 17 8.51 -2.74 6.23
C TRP A 17 7.54 -3.75 6.86
N ARG A 18 6.62 -3.33 7.75
CA ARG A 18 5.57 -4.20 8.28
C ARG A 18 4.55 -4.55 7.20
N TRP A 19 4.30 -3.64 6.27
CA TRP A 19 3.35 -3.83 5.19
C TRP A 19 4.08 -4.31 3.94
N VAL A 20 3.55 -5.35 3.32
CA VAL A 20 4.11 -5.98 2.12
C VAL A 20 3.00 -6.22 1.10
N CYS A 21 3.38 -6.39 -0.17
CA CYS A 21 2.42 -6.83 -1.17
C CYS A 21 1.84 -8.21 -0.79
N PRO A 22 0.72 -8.65 -1.40
CA PRO A 22 0.10 -9.94 -1.10
C PRO A 22 1.08 -11.13 -1.18
N ARG A 23 2.09 -11.01 -2.05
CA ARG A 23 3.16 -12.01 -2.24
C ARG A 23 4.36 -11.87 -1.29
N GLY A 24 4.37 -10.87 -0.41
CA GLY A 24 5.42 -10.67 0.60
C GLY A 24 6.56 -9.73 0.19
N HIS A 25 6.44 -9.02 -0.92
CA HIS A 25 7.45 -8.05 -1.34
C HIS A 25 7.28 -6.72 -0.61
N ARG A 26 8.40 -6.15 -0.17
CA ARG A 26 8.50 -4.81 0.45
C ARG A 26 8.79 -3.67 -0.53
N SER A 27 8.90 -3.98 -1.82
CA SER A 27 9.15 -3.02 -2.91
C SER A 27 7.84 -2.45 -3.49
N TRP A 28 6.86 -2.22 -2.63
CA TRP A 28 5.60 -1.61 -3.03
C TRP A 28 5.65 -0.09 -2.87
N GLU A 29 4.91 0.59 -3.74
CA GLU A 29 4.81 2.05 -3.83
C GLU A 29 3.33 2.43 -3.98
N PRO A 30 2.85 3.46 -3.27
CA PRO A 30 1.50 3.94 -3.44
C PRO A 30 1.40 4.91 -4.64
N THR A 31 0.67 4.51 -5.67
CA THR A 31 0.46 5.30 -6.89
C THR A 31 -1.04 5.47 -7.10
N ASN A 32 -1.56 6.70 -7.31
CA ASN A 32 -2.94 6.97 -7.76
C ASN A 32 -4.04 6.03 -7.19
N ASN A 33 -4.28 6.08 -5.87
CA ASN A 33 -5.29 5.27 -5.17
C ASN A 33 -5.13 3.73 -5.25
N HIS A 34 -4.01 3.21 -5.76
CA HIS A 34 -3.62 1.81 -5.66
C HIS A 34 -2.19 1.68 -5.13
N PHE A 35 -1.78 0.45 -4.88
CA PHE A 35 -0.40 0.08 -4.58
C PHE A 35 0.17 -0.64 -5.78
N TRP A 36 1.42 -0.34 -6.09
CA TRP A 36 2.15 -0.96 -7.18
C TRP A 36 3.41 -1.61 -6.64
N CYS A 37 3.79 -2.79 -7.12
CA CYS A 37 5.03 -3.45 -6.71
C CYS A 37 6.00 -3.61 -7.87
N ALA A 38 7.17 -2.98 -7.76
CA ALA A 38 8.22 -3.03 -8.77
C ALA A 38 8.72 -4.46 -9.05
N LYS A 39 8.76 -5.32 -8.01
CA LYS A 39 9.13 -6.72 -8.16
C LYS A 39 8.07 -7.54 -8.91
N CYS A 40 6.79 -7.30 -8.61
CA CYS A 40 5.70 -7.97 -9.31
C CYS A 40 5.65 -7.51 -10.77
N ALA A 41 5.83 -6.22 -11.05
CA ALA A 41 5.85 -5.69 -12.41
C ALA A 41 6.96 -6.29 -13.27
N ARG A 42 8.16 -6.48 -12.70
CA ARG A 42 9.26 -7.18 -13.38
C ARG A 42 8.96 -8.65 -13.68
N ARG A 43 8.15 -9.30 -12.84
CA ARG A 43 7.76 -10.71 -13.01
C ARG A 43 6.51 -10.87 -13.88
N TRP A 44 5.68 -9.84 -14.01
CA TRP A 44 4.47 -9.83 -14.82
C TRP A 44 4.74 -10.21 -16.28
N ALA A 45 5.86 -9.75 -16.84
CA ALA A 45 6.31 -10.15 -18.17
C ALA A 45 6.55 -11.67 -18.34
N GLN A 46 6.69 -12.42 -17.24
CA GLN A 46 6.90 -13.87 -17.24
C GLN A 46 5.73 -14.67 -16.66
N ASP A 47 4.80 -14.01 -15.98
CA ASP A 47 3.74 -14.63 -15.19
C ASP A 47 2.50 -13.77 -15.33
N ALA A 48 1.59 -14.17 -16.23
CA ALA A 48 0.38 -13.40 -16.51
C ALA A 48 -0.58 -13.34 -15.30
N GLU A 49 -0.38 -14.20 -14.29
CA GLU A 49 -1.15 -14.20 -13.05
C GLU A 49 -0.54 -13.25 -11.99
N MET A 50 0.66 -12.68 -12.24
CA MET A 50 1.24 -11.61 -11.43
C MET A 50 0.57 -10.28 -11.75
N ASP A 51 -0.35 -9.87 -10.88
CA ASP A 51 -0.84 -8.50 -10.88
C ASP A 51 0.14 -7.58 -10.10
N PRO A 52 0.80 -6.61 -10.77
CA PRO A 52 1.66 -5.66 -10.08
C PRO A 52 0.88 -4.57 -9.34
N GLU A 53 -0.40 -4.37 -9.66
CA GLU A 53 -1.27 -3.34 -9.14
C GLU A 53 -2.32 -3.96 -8.21
N PHE A 54 -2.27 -3.59 -6.92
CA PHE A 54 -3.16 -4.15 -5.92
C PHE A 54 -3.68 -3.06 -5.01
N ARG A 55 -4.85 -3.30 -4.40
CA ARG A 55 -5.47 -2.35 -3.47
C ARG A 55 -5.35 -2.80 -2.03
N GLU A 56 -4.54 -3.81 -1.75
CA GLU A 56 -4.45 -4.40 -0.42
C GLU A 56 -3.00 -4.66 -0.01
N LEU A 57 -2.68 -4.36 1.24
CA LEU A 57 -1.38 -4.65 1.83
C LEU A 57 -1.54 -5.72 2.88
N ARG A 58 -0.60 -6.66 2.89
CA ARG A 58 -0.49 -7.70 3.89
C ARG A 58 0.50 -7.27 4.97
N ASN A 59 0.11 -7.38 6.22
CA ASN A 59 0.97 -7.19 7.36
C ASN A 59 1.85 -8.43 7.53
N LYS A 60 3.16 -8.28 7.39
CA LYS A 60 4.13 -9.38 7.55
C LYS A 60 4.16 -9.93 8.97
N ARG A 61 3.86 -9.11 9.98
CA ARG A 61 3.94 -9.49 11.40
C ARG A 61 2.72 -10.27 11.87
N THR A 62 1.52 -9.85 11.48
CA THR A 62 0.26 -10.47 11.91
C THR A 62 -0.36 -11.38 10.85
N GLY A 63 0.05 -11.24 9.58
CA GLY A 63 -0.58 -11.88 8.44
C GLY A 63 -1.87 -11.21 7.97
N GLU A 64 -2.31 -10.14 8.64
CA GLU A 64 -3.56 -9.43 8.34
C GLU A 64 -3.47 -8.67 7.02
N THR A 65 -4.52 -8.71 6.21
CA THR A 65 -4.59 -7.95 4.96
C THR A 65 -5.53 -6.76 5.14
N LYS A 66 -5.07 -5.57 4.74
CA LYS A 66 -5.83 -4.32 4.80
C LYS A 66 -5.97 -3.72 3.42
N ARG A 67 -7.18 -3.28 3.09
CA ARG A 67 -7.44 -2.57 1.82
C ARG A 67 -7.00 -1.12 1.89
N ARG A 68 -6.80 -0.50 0.74
CA ARG A 68 -6.34 0.88 0.58
C ARG A 68 -7.31 1.87 1.23
N ASP A 69 -8.61 1.62 1.16
CA ASP A 69 -9.65 2.42 1.83
C ASP A 69 -9.56 2.37 3.36
N GLU A 70 -9.01 1.29 3.91
CA GLU A 70 -8.71 1.12 5.33
C GLU A 70 -7.33 1.67 5.72
N ILE A 71 -6.52 2.16 4.78
CA ILE A 71 -5.14 2.60 5.03
C ILE A 71 -5.01 4.11 4.79
N ARG A 72 -4.44 4.82 5.76
CA ARG A 72 -4.04 6.22 5.62
C ARG A 72 -2.54 6.29 5.42
N LEU A 73 -2.09 6.63 4.21
CA LEU A 73 -0.67 6.78 3.92
C LEU A 73 -0.22 8.20 4.27
N VAL A 74 0.75 8.29 5.16
CA VAL A 74 1.38 9.56 5.54
C VAL A 74 2.76 9.58 4.90
N THR A 75 3.03 10.60 4.09
CA THR A 75 4.33 10.84 3.47
C THR A 75 4.95 12.11 4.04
N PRO A 76 6.28 12.24 4.05
CA PRO A 76 6.95 13.45 4.57
C PRO A 76 6.69 14.67 3.67
N ALA A 77 6.24 14.47 2.42
CA ALA A 77 5.79 15.52 1.52
C ALA A 77 4.35 16.02 1.81
N GLY A 78 3.69 15.45 2.82
CA GLY A 78 2.29 15.73 3.17
C GLY A 78 1.39 14.50 3.02
N PRO A 79 0.18 14.52 3.60
CA PRO A 79 -0.80 13.45 3.39
C PRO A 79 -1.16 13.36 1.90
N TYR A 80 -1.20 12.14 1.35
CA TYR A 80 -1.74 11.87 0.01
C TYR A 80 -3.26 11.94 0.10
N GLU A 81 -3.80 13.14 0.30
CA GLU A 81 -5.24 13.40 0.36
C GLU A 81 -5.64 14.14 -0.91
N HIS A 82 -6.50 13.49 -1.69
CA HIS A 82 -7.22 14.15 -2.77
C HIS A 82 -8.00 15.29 -2.13
N ARG A 83 -7.75 16.52 -2.59
CA ARG A 83 -8.46 17.72 -2.15
C ARG A 83 -9.92 17.61 -2.57
N GLU A 84 -10.74 16.95 -1.76
CA GLU A 84 -12.20 17.11 -1.79
C GLU A 84 -12.58 18.09 -0.67
N GLU A 85 -12.09 19.32 -0.80
CA GLU A 85 -12.70 20.48 -0.15
C GLU A 85 -13.13 21.42 -1.27
N SER A 86 -14.41 21.38 -1.58
CA SER A 86 -15.13 22.50 -2.16
C SER A 86 -16.45 22.59 -1.40
N VAL A 87 -16.42 23.56 -0.47
CA VAL A 87 -17.56 24.14 0.25
C VAL A 87 -18.64 24.60 -0.72
#